data_AF-A0A973EGN9-F1
#
_entry.id   AF-A0A973EGN9-F1
#
_cell.length_a   1.000
_cell.length_b   1.000
_cell.length_c   1.000
_cell.angle_alpha   90.00
_cell.angle_beta   90.00
_cell.angle_gamma   90.00
#
_symmetry.space_group_name_H-M   'P 1'
#
loop_
_entity.id
_entity.type
_entity.pdbx_description
1 polymer ?
#
loop_
_entity_poly.entity_id
_entity_poly.type
_entity_poly.pdbx_seq_one_letter_code
_entity_poly.pdbx_strand_id
1 'polypeptide(L)'
;DSATAADNFQNLFEMPVLFYTAILLALNLLLQDPLLVVLAWAYVATRIAHSLVHISYNNVMHRFYCFGSSVLILLMIWVRLGWLVLLH
;
A
#
# COMPACT_ATOMS: atom_id res chain seq x y z
N ASP A 1 -9.22 26.10 -1.51
CA ASP A 1 -10.17 25.05 -1.10
C ASP A 1 -10.22 23.85 -2.05
N SER A 2 -10.17 24.02 -3.37
CA SER A 2 -10.13 22.90 -4.34
C SER A 2 -8.79 22.16 -4.42
N ALA A 3 -7.66 22.84 -4.20
CA ALA A 3 -6.32 22.24 -4.30
C ALA A 3 -6.08 21.11 -3.27
N THR A 4 -6.42 21.33 -1.99
CA THR A 4 -6.18 20.36 -0.92
C THR A 4 -7.00 19.07 -1.08
N ALA A 5 -8.20 19.17 -1.65
CA ALA A 5 -9.01 18.00 -1.97
C ALA A 5 -8.41 17.21 -3.14
N ALA A 6 -7.95 17.90 -4.19
CA ALA A 6 -7.30 17.28 -5.35
C ALA A 6 -6.01 16.53 -4.95
N ASP A 7 -5.16 17.12 -4.12
CA ASP A 7 -3.94 16.48 -3.62
C ASP A 7 -4.24 15.21 -2.80
N ASN A 8 -5.30 15.24 -1.98
CA ASN A 8 -5.71 14.08 -1.19
C ASN A 8 -6.24 12.94 -2.08
N PHE A 9 -7.06 13.27 -3.09
CA PHE A 9 -7.53 12.32 -4.09
C PHE A 9 -6.36 11.71 -4.87
N GLN A 10 -5.39 12.53 -5.30
CA GLN A 10 -4.23 12.08 -6.04
C GLN A 10 -3.39 11.09 -5.21
N ASN A 11 -3.09 11.43 -3.95
CA ASN A 11 -2.40 10.53 -3.01
C ASN A 11 -3.16 9.22 -2.78
N LEU A 12 -4.50 9.25 -2.78
CA LEU A 12 -5.33 8.05 -2.67
C LEU A 12 -5.16 7.10 -3.87
N PHE A 13 -4.90 7.64 -5.08
CA PHE A 13 -4.62 6.88 -6.30
C PHE A 13 -3.15 6.48 -6.46
N GLU A 14 -2.20 7.31 -5.98
CA GLU A 14 -0.77 7.03 -6.07
C GLU A 14 -0.38 5.77 -5.29
N MET A 15 -0.94 5.60 -4.08
CA MET A 15 -0.58 4.48 -3.21
C MET A 15 -0.93 3.09 -3.83
N PRO A 16 -2.14 2.86 -4.41
CA PRO A 16 -2.40 1.65 -5.19
C PRO A 16 -1.50 1.49 -6.41
N VAL A 17 -1.21 2.56 -7.15
CA VAL A 17 -0.33 2.50 -8.33
C VAL A 17 1.08 2.03 -7.93
N LEU A 18 1.64 2.58 -6.85
CA LEU A 18 2.94 2.15 -6.31
C LEU A 18 2.95 0.68 -5.90
N PHE A 19 1.86 0.18 -5.31
CA PHE A 19 1.71 -1.23 -5.00
C PHE A 19 1.74 -2.11 -6.25
N TYR A 20 0.93 -1.77 -7.27
CA TYR A 20 0.89 -2.54 -8.52
C TYR A 20 2.26 -2.53 -9.23
N THR A 21 2.94 -1.39 -9.25
CA THR A 21 4.28 -1.27 -9.81
C THR A 21 5.27 -2.19 -9.09
N ALA A 22 5.26 -2.22 -7.76
CA ALA A 22 6.15 -3.10 -6.99
C ALA A 22 5.91 -4.58 -7.28
N ILE A 23 4.65 -5.02 -7.36
CA ILE A 23 4.30 -6.42 -7.69
C ILE A 23 4.70 -6.77 -9.12
N LEU A 24 4.41 -5.91 -10.09
CA LEU A 24 4.80 -6.13 -11.49
C LEU A 24 6.32 -6.23 -11.63
N LEU A 25 7.08 -5.41 -10.92
CA LEU A 25 8.53 -5.45 -10.92
C LEU A 25 9.05 -6.77 -10.32
N ALA A 26 8.49 -7.19 -9.18
CA ALA A 26 8.85 -8.47 -8.56
C ALA A 26 8.59 -9.67 -9.47
N LEU A 27 7.45 -9.67 -10.19
CA LEU A 27 7.11 -10.70 -11.16
C LEU A 27 8.04 -10.71 -12.37
N ASN A 28 8.36 -9.54 -12.94
CA ASN A 28 9.25 -9.45 -14.10
C ASN A 28 10.69 -9.87 -13.77
N LEU A 29 11.14 -9.62 -12.55
CA LEU A 29 12.46 -10.03 -12.06
C LEU A 29 12.48 -11.47 -11.53
N LEU A 30 11.36 -12.20 -11.62
CA LEU A 30 11.22 -13.58 -11.14
C LEU A 30 11.63 -13.76 -9.67
N LEU A 31 11.44 -12.72 -8.85
CA LEU A 31 11.79 -12.74 -7.43
C LEU A 31 10.83 -13.64 -6.66
N GLN A 32 11.36 -14.73 -6.09
CA GLN A 32 10.60 -15.67 -5.26
C GLN A 32 10.86 -15.39 -3.78
N ASP A 33 10.12 -14.43 -3.21
CA ASP A 33 10.25 -14.04 -1.81
C ASP A 33 8.92 -14.21 -1.05
N PRO A 34 8.83 -15.17 -0.11
CA PRO A 34 7.62 -15.39 0.69
C PRO A 34 7.22 -14.16 1.52
N LEU A 35 8.20 -13.35 1.96
CA LEU A 35 7.94 -12.15 2.74
C LEU A 35 7.22 -11.09 1.90
N LEU A 36 7.63 -10.86 0.64
CA LEU A 36 6.90 -10.00 -0.29
C LEU A 36 5.44 -10.45 -0.48
N VAL A 37 5.18 -11.76 -0.58
CA VAL A 37 3.81 -12.28 -0.71
C VAL A 37 2.96 -11.99 0.53
N VAL A 38 3.52 -12.21 1.73
CA VAL A 38 2.82 -11.90 2.99
C VAL A 38 2.52 -10.41 3.10
N LEU A 39 3.50 -9.55 2.80
CA LEU A 39 3.31 -8.10 2.81
C LEU A 39 2.26 -7.65 1.78
N ALA A 40 2.24 -8.27 0.59
CA ALA A 40 1.26 -7.95 -0.44
C ALA A 40 -0.17 -8.27 0.02
N TRP A 41 -0.40 -9.43 0.62
CA TRP A 41 -1.69 -9.77 1.19
C TRP A 41 -2.07 -8.88 2.39
N ALA A 42 -1.10 -8.51 3.22
CA ALA A 42 -1.33 -7.56 4.31
C ALA A 42 -1.81 -6.19 3.79
N TYR A 43 -1.22 -5.69 2.69
CA TYR A 43 -1.65 -4.44 2.05
C TYR A 43 -3.08 -4.53 1.50
N VAL A 44 -3.44 -5.64 0.86
CA VAL A 44 -4.81 -5.87 0.38
C VAL A 44 -5.80 -5.91 1.55
N ALA A 45 -5.44 -6.58 2.65
CA ALA A 45 -6.28 -6.65 3.84
C ALA A 45 -6.50 -5.26 4.47
N THR A 46 -5.47 -4.40 4.56
CA THR A 46 -5.65 -3.05 5.09
C THR A 46 -6.51 -2.18 4.19
N ARG A 47 -6.48 -2.38 2.86
CA ARG A 47 -7.36 -1.70 1.92
C ARG A 47 -8.82 -2.11 2.09
N ILE A 48 -9.07 -3.41 2.29
CA ILE A 48 -10.42 -3.90 2.60
C ILE A 48 -10.89 -3.32 3.93
N ALA A 49 -10.06 -3.35 4.98
CA ALA A 49 -10.38 -2.78 6.28
C ALA A 49 -10.69 -1.27 6.20
N HIS A 50 -9.90 -0.51 5.43
CA HIS A 50 -10.15 0.92 5.21
C HIS A 50 -11.51 1.16 4.56
N SER A 51 -11.88 0.38 3.53
CA SER A 51 -13.20 0.47 2.90
C SER A 51 -14.33 0.10 3.86
N LEU A 52 -14.15 -0.94 4.68
CA LEU A 52 -15.14 -1.35 5.69
C LEU A 52 -15.34 -0.28 6.77
N VAL A 53 -14.26 0.31 7.29
CA VAL A 53 -14.33 1.41 8.27
C VAL A 53 -15.04 2.62 7.65
N HIS A 54 -14.75 2.93 6.39
CA HIS A 54 -15.38 4.05 5.68
C HIS A 54 -16.89 3.87 5.51
N ILE A 55 -17.35 2.64 5.26
CA ILE A 55 -18.78 2.32 5.06
C ILE A 55 -19.51 2.19 6.41
N SER A 56 -18.84 1.69 7.45
CA SER A 56 -19.50 1.29 8.71
C SER A 56 -19.65 2.44 9.72
N TYR A 57 -18.59 3.19 10.04
CA TYR A 57 -18.64 4.25 11.06
C TYR A 57 -17.62 5.37 10.80
N ASN A 58 -18.06 6.64 10.84
CA ASN A 58 -17.23 7.83 10.60
C ASN A 58 -16.36 8.20 11.82
N ASN A 59 -15.49 7.31 12.28
CA ASN A 59 -14.49 7.63 13.30
C ASN A 59 -13.16 7.99 12.63
N VAL A 60 -12.79 9.27 12.75
CA VAL A 60 -11.62 9.88 12.08
C VAL A 60 -10.31 9.17 12.46
N MET A 61 -10.18 8.66 13.69
CA MET A 61 -8.96 8.00 14.16
C MET A 61 -8.73 6.64 13.51
N HIS A 62 -9.77 5.82 13.34
CA HIS A 62 -9.62 4.52 12.66
C HIS A 62 -9.26 4.68 11.18
N ARG A 63 -9.82 5.69 10.50
CA ARG A 63 -9.46 6.01 9.12
C ARG A 63 -7.98 6.39 9.01
N PHE A 64 -7.46 7.16 9.97
CA PHE A 64 -6.04 7.51 10.04
C PHE A 64 -5.15 6.29 10.25
N TYR A 65 -5.50 5.39 11.20
CA TYR A 65 -4.72 4.17 11.43
C TYR A 65 -4.71 3.23 10.23
N CYS A 66 -5.84 3.01 9.55
CA CYS A 66 -5.90 2.16 8.36
C CYS A 66 -5.12 2.74 7.17
N PHE A 67 -5.15 4.07 7.01
CA PHE A 67 -4.33 4.74 5.99
C PHE A 67 -2.84 4.61 6.33
N GLY A 68 -2.45 4.94 7.57
CA GLY A 68 -1.07 4.83 8.03
C GLY A 68 -0.51 3.41 7.93
N SER A 69 -1.28 2.40 8.32
CA SER A 69 -0.87 1.00 8.20
C SER A 69 -0.66 0.59 6.74
N SER A 70 -1.51 1.05 5.82
CA SER A 70 -1.35 0.77 4.39
C SER A 70 -0.08 1.40 3.82
N VAL A 71 0.25 2.63 4.22
CA VAL A 71 1.49 3.31 3.82
C VAL A 71 2.72 2.59 4.37
N LEU A 72 2.69 2.18 5.64
CA LEU A 72 3.80 1.46 6.27
C LEU A 72 4.07 0.12 5.59
N ILE A 73 3.03 -0.66 5.28
CA ILE A 73 3.19 -1.93 4.55
C ILE A 73 3.75 -1.68 3.15
N LEU A 74 3.25 -0.66 2.45
CA LEU A 74 3.76 -0.31 1.12
C LEU A 74 5.24 0.07 1.16
N LEU A 75 5.68 0.84 2.16
CA LEU A 75 7.09 1.15 2.37
C LEU A 75 7.91 -0.12 2.63
N MET A 76 7.42 -1.06 3.44
CA MET A 76 8.09 -2.34 3.68
C MET A 76 8.25 -3.17 2.40
N ILE A 77 7.23 -3.18 1.53
CA ILE A 77 7.29 -3.84 0.21
C ILE A 77 8.42 -3.23 -0.61
N TRP A 78 8.47 -1.90 -0.74
CA TRP A 78 9.51 -1.23 -1.53
C TRP A 78 10.92 -1.42 -0.97
N VAL A 79 11.09 -1.37 0.35
CA VAL A 79 12.39 -1.63 1.00
C VAL A 79 12.82 -3.08 0.76
N ARG A 80 11.92 -4.06 0.94
CA ARG A 80 12.23 -5.47 0.70
C ARG A 80 12.56 -5.73 -0.77
N LEU A 81 11.78 -5.15 -1.68
CA LEU A 81 11.99 -5.28 -3.11
C LEU A 81 13.34 -4.68 -3.51
N GLY A 82 13.65 -3.45 -3.10
CA GLY A 82 14.94 -2.82 -3.37
C GLY A 82 16.11 -3.62 -2.81
N TRP A 83 15.98 -4.16 -1.60
CA TRP A 83 16.98 -5.05 -1.02
C TRP A 83 17.21 -6.31 -1.86
N LEU A 84 16.13 -6.96 -2.33
CA LEU A 84 16.23 -8.14 -3.19
C LEU A 84 16.88 -7.83 -4.53
N VAL A 85 16.56 -6.68 -5.13
CA VAL A 85 17.13 -6.22 -6.41
C VAL A 85 18.62 -5.88 -6.28
N LEU A 86 19.06 -5.32 -5.16
CA LEU A 86 20.46 -4.96 -4.95
C LEU A 86 21.35 -6.17 -4.62
N LEU A 87 20.77 -7.25 -4.10
CA LEU A 87 21.50 -8.47 -3.73
C LEU A 87 21.40 -9.60 -4.75
N HIS A 88 20.45 -9.53 -5.69
CA HIS A 88 20.42 -10.38 -6.89
C HIS A 88 21.44 -9.89 -7.91
#